data_AF-A0AAN7NLR7-F1
#
_entry.id   AF-A0AAN7NLR7-F1
#
_cell.length_a   1.000
_cell.length_b   1.000
_cell.length_c   1.000
_cell.angle_alpha   90.00
_cell.angle_beta   90.00
_cell.angle_gamma   90.00
#
_symmetry.space_group_name_H-M   'P 1'
#
loop_
_entity.id
_entity.type
_entity.pdbx_description
1 polymer ?
#
loop_
_entity_poly.entity_id
_entity_poly.type
_entity_poly.pdbx_seq_one_letter_code
_entity_poly.pdbx_strand_id
1 'polypeptide(L)'
;MREAYEELFWSYHIKYLRQVRRDNYCVLRAVLFQIFSQGIPFPSWMKEKDILKLPEKLLYSQGCNWIQQYSFGPERYTGPNAFGKLRKCMETLKTNWTEISATKDHEERGNLCNTLFSDESKEHKLYEAIKFIMLYEVVEAYEQIKNREEPMHNLFSLLLARDSSSDPLSFMMNHLNSIGDSICLDQVELFLLGYLLEVKIRVYRLHRFNTEEFQVNYPDEYRREWNEISLLTEDDRYYHIPLFRM
;
A
#
# COMPACT_ATOMS: atom_id res chain seq x y z
N MET A 1 -10.68 -22.73 -10.91
CA MET A 1 -10.37 -22.48 -9.49
C MET A 1 -9.68 -23.67 -8.80
N ARG A 2 -10.27 -24.87 -8.74
CA ARG A 2 -9.62 -26.03 -8.08
C ARG A 2 -8.22 -26.34 -8.62
N GLU A 3 -8.08 -26.44 -9.94
CA GLU A 3 -6.79 -26.71 -10.60
C GLU A 3 -5.75 -25.63 -10.28
N ALA A 4 -6.15 -24.36 -10.24
CA ALA A 4 -5.25 -23.26 -9.85
C ALA A 4 -4.74 -23.42 -8.41
N TYR A 5 -5.59 -23.86 -7.47
CA TYR A 5 -5.14 -24.16 -6.11
C TYR A 5 -4.26 -25.40 -6.03
N GLU A 6 -4.54 -26.43 -6.83
CA GLU A 6 -3.67 -27.61 -6.94
C GLU A 6 -2.29 -27.22 -7.49
N GLU A 7 -2.22 -26.35 -8.49
CA GLU A 7 -0.96 -25.79 -9.00
C GLU A 7 -0.17 -25.07 -7.91
N LEU A 8 -0.84 -24.20 -7.14
CA LEU A 8 -0.19 -23.49 -6.02
C LEU A 8 0.35 -24.45 -4.96
N PHE A 9 -0.38 -25.53 -4.69
CA PHE A 9 0.03 -26.52 -3.71
C PHE A 9 1.22 -27.36 -4.18
N TRP A 10 1.20 -27.82 -5.43
CA TRP A 10 2.19 -28.73 -6.00
C TRP A 10 3.44 -28.02 -6.53
N SER A 11 3.27 -26.97 -7.32
CA SER A 11 4.37 -26.27 -7.99
C SER A 11 4.95 -25.13 -7.15
N TYR A 12 4.09 -24.37 -6.47
CA TYR A 12 4.50 -23.20 -5.69
C TYR A 12 4.65 -23.46 -4.20
N HIS A 13 4.39 -24.70 -3.76
CA HIS A 13 4.56 -25.16 -2.38
C HIS A 13 3.78 -24.35 -1.33
N ILE A 14 2.68 -23.73 -1.73
CA ILE A 14 1.78 -23.00 -0.84
C ILE A 14 0.90 -24.02 -0.12
N LYS A 15 1.05 -24.13 1.21
CA LYS A 15 0.39 -25.18 2.00
C LYS A 15 -0.83 -24.69 2.76
N TYR A 16 -0.81 -23.42 3.14
CA TYR A 16 -1.92 -22.80 3.86
C TYR A 16 -2.20 -21.41 3.30
N LEU A 17 -3.40 -20.93 3.57
CA LEU A 17 -3.85 -19.60 3.22
C LEU A 17 -4.33 -18.92 4.48
N ARG A 18 -3.84 -17.71 4.73
CA ARG A 18 -4.45 -16.81 5.69
C ARG A 18 -5.48 -15.97 4.98
N GLN A 19 -6.73 -16.15 5.35
CA GLN A 19 -7.81 -15.30 4.89
C GLN A 19 -7.62 -13.88 5.44
N VAL A 20 -7.88 -12.89 4.59
CA VAL A 20 -7.82 -11.48 4.94
C VAL A 20 -9.25 -10.94 4.95
N ARG A 21 -9.56 -10.06 5.89
CA ARG A 21 -10.89 -9.43 6.01
C ARG A 21 -11.32 -8.83 4.66
N ARG A 22 -12.52 -9.21 4.20
CA ARG A 22 -13.09 -8.83 2.90
C ARG A 22 -13.81 -7.48 2.98
N ASP A 23 -13.05 -6.44 3.23
CA ASP A 23 -13.50 -5.04 3.12
C ASP A 23 -12.71 -4.31 2.02
N ASN A 24 -12.98 -3.02 1.86
CA ASN A 24 -12.35 -2.20 0.84
C ASN A 24 -10.88 -1.81 1.15
N TYR A 25 -10.32 -2.26 2.29
CA TYR A 25 -8.90 -2.19 2.62
C TYR A 25 -8.15 -3.53 2.43
N CYS A 26 -8.81 -4.56 1.89
CA CYS A 26 -8.29 -5.94 1.85
C CYS A 26 -6.83 -6.05 1.34
N VAL A 27 -6.50 -5.39 0.23
CA VAL A 27 -5.14 -5.45 -0.33
C VAL A 27 -4.11 -4.68 0.51
N LEU A 28 -4.45 -3.49 1.02
CA LEU A 28 -3.58 -2.73 1.93
C LEU A 28 -3.30 -3.52 3.21
N ARG A 29 -4.33 -4.18 3.75
CA ARG A 29 -4.20 -5.11 4.88
C ARG A 29 -3.22 -6.23 4.57
N ALA A 30 -3.40 -6.89 3.44
CA ALA A 30 -2.59 -8.04 3.07
C ALA A 30 -1.12 -7.65 2.85
N VAL A 31 -0.87 -6.53 2.16
CA VAL A 31 0.48 -5.99 1.92
C VAL A 31 1.17 -5.62 3.23
N LEU A 32 0.53 -4.81 4.08
CA LEU A 32 1.15 -4.39 5.34
C LEU A 32 1.34 -5.56 6.30
N PHE A 33 0.41 -6.52 6.32
CA PHE A 33 0.57 -7.72 7.13
C PHE A 33 1.81 -8.51 6.72
N GLN A 34 2.01 -8.71 5.41
CA GLN A 34 3.19 -9.40 4.89
C GLN A 34 4.49 -8.65 5.24
N ILE A 35 4.51 -7.33 5.05
CA ILE A 35 5.66 -6.49 5.41
C ILE A 35 6.02 -6.64 6.89
N PHE A 36 5.03 -6.52 7.78
CA PHE A 36 5.24 -6.59 9.22
C PHE A 36 5.59 -7.98 9.71
N SER A 37 4.88 -9.02 9.26
CA SER A 37 5.18 -10.41 9.67
C SER A 37 6.57 -10.87 9.21
N GLN A 38 7.03 -10.39 8.05
CA GLN A 38 8.38 -10.68 7.54
C GLN A 38 9.47 -9.77 8.12
N GLY A 39 9.10 -8.73 8.88
CA GLY A 39 10.06 -7.80 9.48
C GLY A 39 10.74 -6.91 8.44
N ILE A 40 10.09 -6.66 7.30
CA ILE A 40 10.62 -5.80 6.24
C ILE A 40 10.75 -4.37 6.80
N PRO A 41 11.95 -3.76 6.78
CA PRO A 41 12.16 -2.42 7.33
C PRO A 41 11.57 -1.35 6.41
N PHE A 42 11.56 -0.10 6.88
CA PHE A 42 11.20 1.04 6.04
C PHE A 42 12.00 1.08 4.72
N PRO A 43 11.36 1.53 3.63
CA PRO A 43 12.03 1.88 2.38
C PRO A 43 13.19 2.86 2.60
N SER A 44 14.17 2.83 1.70
CA SER A 44 15.36 3.68 1.78
C SER A 44 14.99 5.17 1.88
N TRP A 45 14.10 5.63 1.01
CA TRP A 45 13.66 7.03 0.97
C TRP A 45 12.88 7.47 2.23
N MET A 46 12.13 6.54 2.87
CA MET A 46 11.42 6.82 4.12
C MET A 46 12.35 6.87 5.34
N LYS A 47 13.56 6.30 5.24
CA LYS A 47 14.60 6.44 6.26
C LYS A 47 15.33 7.79 6.13
N GLU A 48 15.52 8.25 4.90
CA GLU A 48 16.18 9.52 4.59
C GLU A 48 15.27 10.73 4.85
N LYS A 49 13.98 10.62 4.54
CA LYS A 49 12.98 11.66 4.82
C LYS A 49 12.31 11.40 6.17
N ASP A 50 12.16 12.44 7.01
CA ASP A 50 11.34 12.30 8.21
C ASP A 50 9.86 12.27 7.83
N ILE A 51 9.29 11.07 7.76
CA ILE A 51 7.91 10.84 7.33
C ILE A 51 6.89 11.61 8.18
N LEU A 52 7.22 11.97 9.43
CA LEU A 52 6.35 12.76 10.30
C LEU A 52 6.16 14.21 9.83
N LYS A 53 7.09 14.71 8.99
CA LYS A 53 7.05 16.07 8.43
C LYS A 53 6.32 16.16 7.08
N LEU A 54 5.96 15.03 6.46
CA LEU A 54 5.27 15.04 5.16
C LEU A 54 3.93 15.79 5.19
N PRO A 55 3.06 15.64 6.22
CA PRO A 55 1.86 16.46 6.34
C PRO A 55 2.15 17.96 6.35
N GLU A 56 3.24 18.36 7.01
CA GLU A 56 3.63 19.77 7.13
C GLU A 56 4.16 20.31 5.79
N LYS A 57 5.01 19.52 5.13
CA LYS A 57 5.57 19.85 3.81
C LYS A 57 4.46 20.07 2.79
N LEU A 58 3.49 19.15 2.70
CA LEU A 58 2.38 19.28 1.75
C LEU A 58 1.52 20.52 2.03
N LEU A 59 1.14 20.72 3.29
CA LEU A 59 0.25 21.82 3.65
C LEU A 59 0.91 23.20 3.48
N TYR A 60 2.12 23.37 3.98
CA TYR A 60 2.75 24.69 4.07
C TYR A 60 3.77 24.97 2.98
N SER A 61 4.55 23.97 2.55
CA SER A 61 5.61 24.18 1.54
C SER A 61 5.07 24.09 0.11
N GLN A 62 4.06 23.26 -0.13
CA GLN A 62 3.46 23.05 -1.46
C GLN A 62 2.10 23.72 -1.63
N GLY A 63 1.61 24.44 -0.60
CA GLY A 63 0.35 25.19 -0.68
C GLY A 63 -0.88 24.30 -0.95
N CYS A 64 -0.81 23.01 -0.64
CA CYS A 64 -1.88 22.05 -0.89
C CYS A 64 -3.00 22.14 0.15
N ASN A 65 -3.60 23.32 0.31
CA ASN A 65 -4.72 23.57 1.24
C ASN A 65 -5.91 22.64 0.99
N TRP A 66 -6.03 22.14 -0.25
CA TRP A 66 -7.03 21.16 -0.63
C TRP A 66 -6.91 19.82 0.12
N ILE A 67 -5.78 19.52 0.78
CA ILE A 67 -5.62 18.34 1.64
C ILE A 67 -6.63 18.30 2.80
N GLN A 68 -7.24 19.44 3.16
CA GLN A 68 -8.34 19.47 4.13
C GLN A 68 -9.59 18.72 3.65
N GLN A 69 -9.69 18.40 2.36
CA GLN A 69 -10.75 17.57 1.78
C GLN A 69 -10.45 16.06 1.86
N TYR A 70 -9.37 15.66 2.53
CA TYR A 70 -9.03 14.26 2.73
C TYR A 70 -10.08 13.57 3.63
N SER A 71 -10.71 12.51 3.13
CA SER A 71 -11.93 11.94 3.74
C SER A 71 -11.68 10.81 4.75
N PHE A 72 -10.46 10.28 4.83
CA PHE A 72 -10.12 9.12 5.67
C PHE A 72 -10.99 7.89 5.38
N GLY A 73 -11.30 7.64 4.10
CA GLY A 73 -12.04 6.46 3.67
C GLY A 73 -13.42 6.37 4.32
N PRO A 74 -13.78 5.25 4.97
CA PRO A 74 -15.12 5.03 5.53
C PRO A 74 -15.49 6.01 6.65
N GLU A 75 -14.52 6.74 7.24
CA GLU A 75 -14.84 7.79 8.21
C GLU A 75 -15.57 8.97 7.58
N ARG A 76 -15.37 9.22 6.27
CA ARG A 76 -15.95 10.36 5.55
C ARG A 76 -15.78 11.67 6.32
N TYR A 77 -14.58 11.87 6.83
CA TYR A 77 -14.23 12.98 7.70
C TYR A 77 -14.48 14.32 6.99
N THR A 78 -15.22 15.21 7.65
CA THR A 78 -15.50 16.57 7.19
C THR A 78 -15.02 17.63 8.19
N GLY A 79 -14.18 17.24 9.14
CA GLY A 79 -13.70 18.15 10.17
C GLY A 79 -12.58 19.08 9.68
N PRO A 80 -12.30 20.17 10.40
CA PRO A 80 -11.38 21.21 9.94
C PRO A 80 -9.89 20.89 10.16
N ASN A 81 -9.55 19.73 10.75
CA ASN A 81 -8.19 19.40 11.16
C ASN A 81 -7.72 18.06 10.57
N ALA A 82 -7.84 17.92 9.24
CA ALA A 82 -7.32 16.75 8.52
C ALA A 82 -5.82 16.59 8.77
N PHE A 83 -5.08 17.71 8.79
CA PHE A 83 -3.65 17.75 9.08
C PHE A 83 -3.29 17.04 10.41
N GLY A 84 -3.92 17.44 11.52
CA GLY A 84 -3.62 16.85 12.83
C GLY A 84 -3.95 15.37 12.90
N LYS A 85 -4.95 14.93 12.14
CA LYS A 85 -5.35 13.52 12.05
C LYS A 85 -4.37 12.72 11.19
N LEU A 86 -3.92 13.25 10.05
CA LEU A 86 -2.86 12.67 9.22
C LEU A 86 -1.57 12.50 10.01
N ARG A 87 -1.17 13.52 10.79
CA ARG A 87 0.02 13.45 11.66
C ARG A 87 -0.06 12.26 12.64
N LYS A 88 -1.21 12.05 13.29
CA LYS A 88 -1.44 10.90 14.17
C LYS A 88 -1.37 9.56 13.44
N CYS A 89 -1.83 9.51 12.18
CA CYS A 89 -1.70 8.32 11.35
C CYS A 89 -0.22 8.01 11.07
N MET A 90 0.56 9.03 10.69
CA MET A 90 2.00 8.91 10.45
C MET A 90 2.79 8.50 11.69
N GLU A 91 2.45 9.04 12.86
CA GLU A 91 3.02 8.64 14.15
C GLU A 91 2.73 7.16 14.44
N THR A 92 1.48 6.73 14.24
CA THR A 92 1.08 5.33 14.43
C THR A 92 1.85 4.41 13.49
N LEU A 93 1.99 4.78 12.21
CA LEU A 93 2.76 4.01 11.23
C LEU A 93 4.23 3.90 11.65
N LYS A 94 4.87 5.03 11.97
CA LYS A 94 6.29 5.08 12.35
C LYS A 94 6.59 4.21 13.57
N THR A 95 5.79 4.34 14.62
CA THR A 95 5.97 3.58 15.86
C THR A 95 5.84 2.09 15.61
N ASN A 96 4.73 1.63 15.03
CA ASN A 96 4.48 0.18 14.87
C ASN A 96 5.47 -0.46 13.88
N TRP A 97 5.79 0.20 12.77
CA TRP A 97 6.74 -0.36 11.80
C TRP A 97 8.15 -0.46 12.40
N THR A 98 8.61 0.58 13.11
CA THR A 98 9.93 0.57 13.76
C THR A 98 10.02 -0.54 14.81
N GLU A 99 8.99 -0.68 15.65
CA GLU A 99 8.93 -1.72 16.68
C GLU A 99 8.96 -3.13 16.06
N ILE A 100 8.02 -3.42 15.15
CA ILE A 100 7.88 -4.75 14.54
C ILE A 100 9.11 -5.14 13.73
N SER A 101 9.70 -4.21 12.97
CA SER A 101 10.90 -4.50 12.15
C SER A 101 12.16 -4.69 13.01
N ALA A 102 12.19 -4.15 14.22
CA ALA A 102 13.29 -4.37 15.16
C ALA A 102 13.19 -5.72 15.91
N THR A 103 12.00 -6.33 15.97
CA THR A 103 11.77 -7.63 16.62
C THR A 103 12.38 -8.77 15.80
N LYS A 104 13.47 -9.35 16.32
CA LYS A 104 14.20 -10.43 15.66
C LYS A 104 13.44 -11.77 15.72
N ASP A 105 12.81 -12.06 16.84
CA ASP A 105 12.09 -13.32 17.03
C ASP A 105 10.85 -13.37 16.13
N HIS A 106 10.72 -14.46 15.37
CA HIS A 106 9.66 -14.60 14.36
C HIS A 106 8.27 -14.79 15.01
N GLU A 107 8.20 -15.49 16.13
CA GLU A 107 6.95 -15.77 16.83
C GLU A 107 6.43 -14.51 17.53
N GLU A 108 7.31 -13.82 18.25
CA GLU A 108 7.04 -12.53 18.89
C GLU A 108 6.59 -11.50 17.86
N ARG A 109 7.29 -11.39 16.73
CA ARG A 109 6.89 -10.49 15.64
C ARG A 109 5.54 -10.87 15.04
N GLY A 110 5.27 -12.17 14.87
CA GLY A 110 3.96 -12.68 14.47
C GLY A 110 2.85 -12.26 15.44
N ASN A 111 3.10 -12.32 16.75
CA ASN A 111 2.16 -11.94 17.79
C ASN A 111 1.90 -10.42 17.83
N LEU A 112 2.94 -9.60 17.67
CA LEU A 112 2.81 -8.14 17.53
C LEU A 112 1.98 -7.78 16.29
N CYS A 113 2.27 -8.41 15.15
CA CYS A 113 1.52 -8.22 13.92
C CYS A 113 0.05 -8.62 14.10
N ASN A 114 -0.24 -9.81 14.65
CA ASN A 114 -1.60 -10.24 14.93
C ASN A 114 -2.36 -9.28 15.85
N THR A 115 -1.69 -8.76 16.89
CA THR A 115 -2.27 -7.79 17.81
C THR A 115 -2.61 -6.48 17.10
N LEU A 116 -1.71 -5.98 16.26
CA LEU A 116 -1.90 -4.75 15.48
C LEU A 116 -3.09 -4.85 14.51
N PHE A 117 -3.19 -5.94 13.76
CA PHE A 117 -4.29 -6.16 12.81
C PHE A 117 -5.59 -6.68 13.47
N SER A 118 -5.62 -6.79 14.80
CA SER A 118 -6.86 -7.03 15.57
C SER A 118 -7.43 -5.72 16.14
N ASP A 119 -6.65 -4.64 16.17
CA ASP A 119 -7.09 -3.30 16.58
C ASP A 119 -7.48 -2.48 15.33
N GLU A 120 -8.77 -2.46 15.03
CA GLU A 120 -9.32 -1.76 13.86
C GLU A 120 -8.98 -0.25 13.84
N SER A 121 -8.87 0.39 15.00
CA SER A 121 -8.53 1.82 15.06
C SER A 121 -7.08 2.06 14.66
N LYS A 122 -6.15 1.23 15.13
CA LYS A 122 -4.76 1.31 14.71
C LYS A 122 -4.61 0.89 13.25
N GLU A 123 -5.26 -0.21 12.86
CA GLU A 123 -5.25 -0.73 11.51
C GLU A 123 -5.63 0.36 10.48
N HIS A 124 -6.77 1.03 10.66
CA HIS A 124 -7.20 2.11 9.76
C HIS A 124 -6.21 3.28 9.72
N LYS A 125 -5.59 3.65 10.85
CA LYS A 125 -4.55 4.71 10.86
C LYS A 125 -3.35 4.33 10.02
N LEU A 126 -2.96 3.06 9.98
CA LEU A 126 -1.87 2.60 9.10
C LEU A 126 -2.24 2.77 7.63
N TYR A 127 -3.46 2.40 7.25
CA TYR A 127 -3.92 2.52 5.87
C TYR A 127 -4.00 3.96 5.42
N GLU A 128 -4.54 4.84 6.25
CA GLU A 128 -4.62 6.27 5.95
C GLU A 128 -3.23 6.92 5.91
N ALA A 129 -2.29 6.48 6.73
CA ALA A 129 -0.89 6.90 6.59
C ALA A 129 -0.32 6.48 5.22
N ILE A 130 -0.49 5.22 4.82
CA ILE A 130 0.03 4.73 3.53
C ILE A 130 -0.62 5.44 2.35
N LYS A 131 -1.94 5.60 2.35
CA LYS A 131 -2.67 6.37 1.33
C LYS A 131 -2.15 7.80 1.24
N PHE A 132 -1.93 8.46 2.38
CA PHE A 132 -1.36 9.80 2.39
C PHE A 132 0.06 9.85 1.82
N ILE A 133 0.89 8.85 2.11
CA ILE A 133 2.24 8.76 1.55
C ILE A 133 2.18 8.51 0.02
N MET A 134 1.23 7.71 -0.46
CA MET A 134 0.96 7.58 -1.92
C MET A 134 0.63 8.94 -2.54
N LEU A 135 -0.27 9.71 -1.93
CA LEU A 135 -0.61 11.07 -2.38
C LEU A 135 0.61 11.99 -2.41
N TYR A 136 1.43 11.95 -1.37
CA TYR A 136 2.65 12.74 -1.27
C TYR A 136 3.59 12.48 -2.45
N GLU A 137 3.86 11.22 -2.78
CA GLU A 137 4.72 10.89 -3.92
C GLU A 137 4.10 11.31 -5.26
N VAL A 138 2.76 11.23 -5.41
CA VAL A 138 2.08 11.75 -6.60
C VAL A 138 2.22 13.27 -6.73
N VAL A 139 2.18 14.02 -5.62
CA VAL A 139 2.43 15.48 -5.64
C VAL A 139 3.87 15.79 -6.04
N GLU A 140 4.84 15.08 -5.47
CA GLU A 140 6.26 15.27 -5.82
C GLU A 140 6.51 14.98 -7.30
N ALA A 141 5.97 13.87 -7.81
CA ALA A 141 6.09 13.50 -9.23
C ALA A 141 5.39 14.52 -10.14
N TYR A 142 4.21 15.02 -9.76
CA TYR A 142 3.49 16.03 -10.54
C TYR A 142 4.28 17.34 -10.68
N GLU A 143 4.89 17.83 -9.59
CA GLU A 143 5.74 19.03 -9.66
C GLU A 143 7.01 18.80 -10.49
N GLN A 144 7.62 17.61 -10.41
CA GLN A 144 8.76 17.25 -11.28
C GLN A 144 8.38 17.28 -12.77
N ILE A 145 7.24 16.69 -13.15
CA ILE A 145 6.73 16.72 -14.53
C ILE A 145 6.52 18.16 -15.00
N LYS A 146 5.87 18.97 -14.17
CA LYS A 146 5.56 20.37 -14.48
C LYS A 146 6.83 21.19 -14.68
N ASN A 147 7.88 20.91 -13.92
CA ASN A 147 9.19 21.54 -14.04
C ASN A 147 10.07 20.92 -15.14
N ARG A 148 9.59 19.87 -15.82
CA ARG A 148 10.34 19.10 -16.84
C ARG A 148 11.64 18.50 -16.29
N GLU A 149 11.59 18.06 -15.03
CA GLU A 149 12.68 17.35 -14.37
C GLU A 149 12.65 15.88 -14.79
N GLU A 150 13.78 15.37 -15.31
CA GLU A 150 13.99 13.98 -15.73
C GLU A 150 15.22 13.42 -14.97
N PRO A 151 15.27 12.12 -14.63
CA PRO A 151 14.34 11.05 -15.01
C PRO A 151 13.26 10.75 -13.96
N MET A 152 12.05 10.42 -14.41
CA MET A 152 10.93 10.00 -13.54
C MET A 152 10.36 8.64 -13.94
N HIS A 153 9.84 7.87 -12.96
CA HIS A 153 9.33 6.52 -13.19
C HIS A 153 8.02 6.54 -14.00
N ASN A 154 7.98 5.84 -15.14
CA ASN A 154 6.87 5.89 -16.10
C ASN A 154 5.46 5.68 -15.49
N LEU A 155 5.38 4.94 -14.39
CA LEU A 155 4.18 4.80 -13.57
C LEU A 155 3.45 6.13 -13.29
N PHE A 156 4.15 7.20 -12.87
CA PHE A 156 3.45 8.45 -12.54
C PHE A 156 2.92 9.14 -13.79
N SER A 157 3.63 9.04 -14.92
CA SER A 157 3.13 9.51 -16.21
C SER A 157 1.84 8.79 -16.61
N LEU A 158 1.77 7.46 -16.41
CA LEU A 158 0.55 6.67 -16.66
C LEU A 158 -0.58 7.02 -15.69
N LEU A 159 -0.26 7.18 -14.40
CA LEU A 159 -1.22 7.56 -13.36
C LEU A 159 -1.86 8.92 -13.67
N LEU A 160 -1.04 9.91 -14.05
CA LEU A 160 -1.44 11.29 -14.31
C LEU A 160 -1.99 11.50 -15.74
N ALA A 161 -1.90 10.50 -16.62
CA ALA A 161 -2.53 10.54 -17.94
C ALA A 161 -4.02 10.17 -17.91
N ARG A 162 -4.55 9.64 -16.80
CA ARG A 162 -5.97 9.28 -16.65
C ARG A 162 -6.82 10.54 -16.46
N ASP A 163 -7.97 10.61 -17.14
CA ASP A 163 -8.92 11.72 -17.01
C ASP A 163 -9.36 11.98 -15.57
N SER A 164 -9.49 10.93 -14.76
CA SER A 164 -9.94 11.03 -13.36
C SER A 164 -8.81 11.27 -12.35
N SER A 165 -7.54 11.35 -12.79
CA SER A 165 -6.40 11.64 -11.92
C SER A 165 -5.30 12.45 -12.61
N SER A 166 -5.69 13.43 -13.43
CA SER A 166 -4.76 14.29 -14.18
C SER A 166 -3.83 15.15 -13.33
N ASP A 167 -4.18 15.31 -12.06
CA ASP A 167 -3.45 16.08 -11.06
C ASP A 167 -3.65 15.45 -9.67
N PRO A 168 -2.82 15.80 -8.67
CA PRO A 168 -2.90 15.19 -7.34
C PRO A 168 -4.23 15.41 -6.61
N LEU A 169 -4.91 16.54 -6.83
CA LEU A 169 -6.22 16.80 -6.22
C LEU A 169 -7.27 15.88 -6.83
N SER A 170 -7.29 15.75 -8.16
CA SER A 170 -8.15 14.80 -8.87
C SER A 170 -7.88 13.36 -8.44
N PHE A 171 -6.61 12.97 -8.30
CA PHE A 171 -6.23 11.65 -7.76
C PHE A 171 -6.79 11.43 -6.35
N MET A 172 -6.63 12.40 -5.46
CA MET A 172 -7.16 12.31 -4.09
C MET A 172 -8.69 12.15 -4.08
N MET A 173 -9.40 13.04 -4.79
CA MET A 173 -10.85 13.14 -4.73
C MET A 173 -11.55 11.97 -5.41
N ASN A 174 -11.04 11.52 -6.56
CA ASN A 174 -11.74 10.53 -7.38
C ASN A 174 -11.33 9.09 -7.04
N HIS A 175 -10.12 8.89 -6.49
CA HIS A 175 -9.59 7.55 -6.22
C HIS A 175 -9.26 7.35 -4.75
N LEU A 176 -8.29 8.09 -4.22
CA LEU A 176 -7.70 7.80 -2.91
C LEU A 176 -8.70 7.91 -1.75
N ASN A 177 -9.57 8.93 -1.76
CA ASN A 177 -10.61 9.13 -0.75
C ASN A 177 -11.62 7.98 -0.70
N SER A 178 -11.84 7.31 -1.83
CA SER A 178 -12.79 6.19 -1.96
C SER A 178 -12.21 4.85 -1.50
N ILE A 179 -10.87 4.72 -1.46
CA ILE A 179 -10.20 3.49 -1.00
C ILE A 179 -10.52 3.24 0.47
N GLY A 180 -11.10 2.06 0.74
CA GLY A 180 -11.58 1.67 2.05
C GLY A 180 -13.03 2.01 2.33
N ASP A 181 -13.62 2.99 1.63
CA ASP A 181 -15.04 3.34 1.75
C ASP A 181 -15.87 2.56 0.74
N SER A 182 -15.70 2.86 -0.55
CA SER A 182 -16.55 2.34 -1.64
C SER A 182 -15.79 1.46 -2.63
N ILE A 183 -14.46 1.61 -2.73
CA ILE A 183 -13.62 0.85 -3.67
C ILE A 183 -12.41 0.22 -2.97
N CYS A 184 -11.93 -0.88 -3.53
CA CYS A 184 -10.60 -1.39 -3.24
C CYS A 184 -9.55 -0.58 -4.00
N LEU A 185 -8.30 -0.70 -3.59
CA LEU A 185 -7.15 -0.21 -4.34
C LEU A 185 -6.99 -1.04 -5.63
N ASP A 186 -6.98 -0.37 -6.78
CA ASP A 186 -6.93 -0.99 -8.12
C ASP A 186 -5.48 -1.26 -8.56
N GLN A 187 -5.29 -1.93 -9.70
CA GLN A 187 -3.97 -2.39 -10.17
C GLN A 187 -2.97 -1.25 -10.30
N VAL A 188 -3.36 -0.10 -10.88
CA VAL A 188 -2.45 1.06 -11.06
C VAL A 188 -1.95 1.58 -9.72
N GLU A 189 -2.83 1.71 -8.73
CA GLU A 189 -2.47 2.09 -7.38
C GLU A 189 -1.64 1.00 -6.68
N LEU A 190 -1.73 -0.27 -7.08
CA LEU A 190 -0.91 -1.36 -6.56
C LEU A 190 0.54 -1.27 -7.07
N PHE A 191 0.77 -0.82 -8.30
CA PHE A 191 2.10 -0.44 -8.78
C PHE A 191 2.69 0.69 -7.92
N LEU A 192 1.89 1.72 -7.63
CA LEU A 192 2.31 2.83 -6.77
C LEU A 192 2.65 2.35 -5.37
N LEU A 193 1.83 1.45 -4.80
CA LEU A 193 2.07 0.87 -3.49
C LEU A 193 3.37 0.05 -3.43
N GLY A 194 3.63 -0.81 -4.42
CA GLY A 194 4.88 -1.58 -4.47
C GLY A 194 6.11 -0.69 -4.64
N TYR A 195 6.02 0.31 -5.53
CA TYR A 195 7.08 1.31 -5.75
C TYR A 195 7.40 2.09 -4.47
N LEU A 196 6.36 2.61 -3.83
CA LEU A 196 6.42 3.38 -2.59
C LEU A 196 7.12 2.61 -1.47
N LEU A 197 6.76 1.34 -1.33
CA LEU A 197 7.22 0.50 -0.24
C LEU A 197 8.53 -0.24 -0.57
N GLU A 198 9.12 -0.01 -1.75
CA GLU A 198 10.31 -0.71 -2.23
C GLU A 198 10.19 -2.24 -2.05
N VAL A 199 9.01 -2.77 -2.39
CA VAL A 199 8.64 -4.17 -2.24
C VAL A 199 8.05 -4.69 -3.54
N LYS A 200 8.50 -5.89 -3.94
CA LYS A 200 7.93 -6.65 -5.05
C LYS A 200 6.68 -7.38 -4.56
N ILE A 201 5.51 -6.93 -4.98
CA ILE A 201 4.24 -7.57 -4.62
C ILE A 201 3.91 -8.61 -5.69
N ARG A 202 4.27 -9.86 -5.44
CA ARG A 202 3.92 -10.99 -6.31
C ARG A 202 2.48 -11.39 -6.04
N VAL A 203 1.64 -11.43 -7.07
CA VAL A 203 0.22 -11.80 -6.96
C VAL A 203 -0.07 -13.01 -7.83
N TYR A 204 -0.58 -14.07 -7.21
CA TYR A 204 -1.20 -15.20 -7.91
C TYR A 204 -2.68 -14.88 -8.19
N ARG A 205 -3.03 -14.68 -9.46
CA ARG A 205 -4.38 -14.33 -9.94
C ARG A 205 -5.07 -15.60 -10.45
N LEU A 206 -5.86 -16.24 -9.59
CA LEU A 206 -6.35 -17.61 -9.83
C LEU A 206 -7.42 -17.67 -10.93
N HIS A 207 -8.17 -16.59 -11.14
CA HIS A 207 -9.08 -16.43 -12.28
C HIS A 207 -8.33 -16.28 -13.62
N ARG A 208 -7.01 -16.05 -13.58
CA ARG A 208 -6.12 -15.97 -14.74
C ARG A 208 -5.25 -17.22 -14.91
N PHE A 209 -5.61 -18.32 -14.26
CA PHE A 209 -4.91 -19.61 -14.41
C PHE A 209 -4.81 -20.04 -15.88
N ASN A 210 -3.67 -20.65 -16.25
CA ASN A 210 -3.29 -20.99 -17.64
C ASN A 210 -3.08 -19.79 -18.58
N THR A 211 -2.83 -18.60 -18.05
CA THR A 211 -2.42 -17.42 -18.82
C THR A 211 -1.14 -16.83 -18.26
N GLU A 212 -0.49 -15.95 -19.04
CA GLU A 212 0.69 -15.20 -18.58
C GLU A 212 0.38 -14.29 -17.38
N GLU A 213 -0.90 -13.93 -17.18
CA GLU A 213 -1.35 -13.12 -16.05
C GLU A 213 -1.61 -13.94 -14.77
N PHE A 214 -1.39 -15.26 -14.77
CA PHE A 214 -1.58 -16.08 -13.57
C PHE A 214 -0.69 -15.61 -12.41
N GLN A 215 0.52 -15.15 -12.71
CA GLN A 215 1.46 -14.63 -11.74
C GLN A 215 2.02 -13.31 -12.26
N VAL A 216 1.77 -12.23 -11.53
CA VAL A 216 2.22 -10.88 -11.87
C VAL A 216 2.96 -10.24 -10.69
N ASN A 217 3.81 -9.26 -10.97
CA ASN A 217 4.51 -8.49 -9.95
C ASN A 217 4.08 -7.02 -10.03
N TYR A 218 3.92 -6.39 -8.87
CA TYR A 218 3.68 -4.96 -8.75
C TYR A 218 4.78 -4.31 -7.88
N PRO A 219 5.56 -3.35 -8.41
CA PRO A 219 5.63 -3.00 -9.84
C PRO A 219 6.25 -4.13 -10.68
N ASP A 220 6.16 -3.97 -12.01
CA ASP A 220 6.82 -4.82 -13.01
C ASP A 220 8.30 -4.46 -13.18
N GLU A 221 8.63 -3.17 -13.03
CA GLU A 221 10.00 -2.67 -12.90
C GLU A 221 10.38 -2.52 -11.42
N TYR A 222 11.34 -3.32 -10.96
CA TYR A 222 11.81 -3.30 -9.57
C TYR A 222 13.33 -3.46 -9.47
N ARG A 223 13.88 -2.98 -8.36
CA ARG A 223 15.30 -3.19 -8.06
C ARG A 223 15.54 -4.57 -7.46
N ARG A 224 16.71 -5.15 -7.70
CA ARG A 224 17.00 -6.54 -7.27
C ARG A 224 16.93 -6.70 -5.77
N GLU A 225 17.36 -5.69 -5.03
CA GLU A 225 17.44 -5.60 -3.58
C GLU A 225 16.08 -5.45 -2.87
N TRP A 226 14.99 -5.17 -3.60
CA TRP A 226 13.67 -5.05 -2.99
C TRP A 226 13.19 -6.40 -2.44
N ASN A 227 12.63 -6.36 -1.24
CA ASN A 227 12.02 -7.53 -0.60
C ASN A 227 10.81 -7.98 -1.43
N GLU A 228 10.51 -9.28 -1.40
CA GLU A 228 9.36 -9.83 -2.11
C GLU A 228 8.30 -10.31 -1.11
N ILE A 229 7.06 -9.92 -1.35
CA ILE A 229 5.89 -10.46 -0.66
C ILE A 229 4.99 -11.16 -1.67
N SER A 230 4.29 -12.20 -1.22
CA SER A 230 3.32 -12.91 -2.05
C SER A 230 1.91 -12.69 -1.57
N LEU A 231 0.98 -12.52 -2.50
CA LEU A 231 -0.46 -12.45 -2.30
C LEU A 231 -1.16 -13.39 -3.28
N LEU A 232 -2.42 -13.69 -3.00
CA LEU A 232 -3.28 -14.54 -3.82
C LEU A 232 -4.65 -13.88 -3.97
N THR A 233 -5.25 -13.92 -5.16
CA THR A 233 -6.60 -13.39 -5.38
C THR A 233 -7.40 -14.26 -6.35
N GLU A 234 -8.70 -14.34 -6.13
CA GLU A 234 -9.65 -15.04 -7.01
C GLU A 234 -10.37 -14.09 -7.97
N ASP A 235 -10.32 -12.78 -7.74
CA ASP A 235 -11.17 -11.78 -8.41
C ASP A 235 -10.55 -10.38 -8.56
N ASP A 236 -9.27 -10.20 -8.21
CA ASP A 236 -8.54 -8.92 -8.11
C ASP A 236 -9.08 -7.92 -7.07
N ARG A 237 -10.13 -8.28 -6.33
CA ARG A 237 -10.77 -7.41 -5.34
C ARG A 237 -10.39 -7.80 -3.92
N TYR A 238 -10.34 -9.09 -3.64
CA TYR A 238 -9.99 -9.63 -2.33
C TYR A 238 -8.74 -10.49 -2.41
N TYR A 239 -7.87 -10.29 -1.43
CA TYR A 239 -6.56 -10.91 -1.39
C TYR A 239 -6.44 -11.85 -0.18
N HIS A 240 -5.64 -12.88 -0.34
CA HIS A 240 -5.26 -13.84 0.68
C HIS A 240 -3.74 -13.87 0.78
N ILE A 241 -3.25 -14.27 1.95
CA ILE A 241 -1.82 -14.38 2.18
C ILE A 241 -1.43 -15.86 2.06
N PRO A 242 -0.66 -16.25 1.03
CA PRO A 242 -0.15 -17.59 0.92
C PRO A 242 0.95 -17.84 1.97
N LEU A 243 0.87 -19.00 2.61
CA LEU A 243 1.86 -19.46 3.57
C LEU A 243 2.63 -20.63 2.96
N PHE A 244 3.92 -20.38 2.72
CA PHE A 244 4.88 -21.38 2.28
C PHE A 244 5.31 -22.23 3.46
N ARG A 245 5.72 -23.47 3.20
CA ARG A 245 6.30 -24.32 4.23
C ARG A 245 7.66 -23.73 4.66
N MET A 246 7.86 -23.55 5.97
CA MET A 246 9.21 -23.43 6.55
C MET A 246 9.93 -24.77 6.49
#